data_AF-A0A6B2CT97-F1
#
_entry.id   AF-A0A6B2CT97-F1
#
_cell.length_a   1.000
_cell.length_b   1.000
_cell.length_c   1.000
_cell.angle_alpha   90.00
_cell.angle_beta   90.00
_cell.angle_gamma   90.00
#
_symmetry.space_group_name_H-M   'P 1'
#
loop_
_entity.id
_entity.type
_entity.pdbx_description
1 polymer ?
#
loop_
_entity_poly.entity_id
_entity_poly.type
_entity_poly.pdbx_seq_one_letter_code
_entity_poly.pdbx_strand_id
1 'polypeptide(L)'
;MGSCGAGEVYHVTASGKDAARLAGLYFLYGPPLLEGDDRLKSHKLAEAVKLGAEGLSVGWEELRKTEGGPVAADLTISVDDAAVKYNVYLRGDAVELQFASTDRSRAELAARLLRLAGVTAEVNKVGDRDVWRVRAYTDRLAAGHEKLRKALAEVVREAVARGWVDANKAEGWLEKLEKGRVLMEGWPKYNIQLTKGAMVVRYHSTDPDSIEQVAQRLEKMGLKRGVHFSVKMPEGGNKAGYVSILKEGLARAARLSVRGKDEQQRDLAAEFVEYILRRAWEAGKEVYEKAKEVVKEGKAWGSLKLEDFEKEVEVNGRKYVVKVIGGGAVEEGRGGRKLLRIRITAEVGRVEGEHIVDPVVHEYTITYGRYGDRNAASGYAYAKADVPGGREADAERLAAVIKALTGVKPRIRHMKDGRIVVECGREHLEGFASYAELADAI
;
A
#
# COMPACT_ATOMS: atom_id res chain seq x y z
N MET A 1 47.15 -26.64 42.65
CA MET A 1 47.17 -25.89 41.39
C MET A 1 46.48 -26.74 40.33
N GLY A 2 45.45 -26.21 39.67
CA GLY A 2 44.72 -26.90 38.61
C GLY A 2 43.25 -26.46 38.59
N SER A 3 42.94 -25.52 37.70
CA SER A 3 41.75 -24.67 37.65
C SER A 3 40.43 -25.39 37.36
N CYS A 4 39.34 -24.84 37.93
CA CYS A 4 37.97 -24.98 37.43
C CYS A 4 37.90 -24.58 35.95
N GLY A 5 37.10 -25.31 35.16
CA GLY A 5 36.80 -25.01 33.76
C GLY A 5 35.31 -25.21 33.47
N ALA A 6 34.63 -24.06 33.36
CA ALA A 6 33.44 -23.73 32.56
C ALA A 6 32.26 -24.72 32.46
N GLY A 7 31.10 -24.26 32.92
CA GLY A 7 29.81 -24.88 32.66
C GLY A 7 29.53 -25.03 31.16
N GLU A 8 29.13 -26.23 30.78
CA GLU A 8 28.62 -26.54 29.45
C GLU A 8 27.36 -25.70 29.18
N VAL A 9 27.49 -24.70 28.33
CA VAL A 9 26.33 -24.02 27.73
C VAL A 9 25.79 -24.96 26.67
N TYR A 10 24.72 -25.69 27.00
CA TYR A 10 23.97 -26.46 26.01
C TYR A 10 23.39 -25.51 24.96
N HIS A 11 23.99 -25.49 23.77
CA HIS A 11 23.41 -24.82 22.61
C HIS A 11 22.31 -25.70 22.01
N VAL A 12 21.06 -25.42 22.38
CA VAL A 12 19.89 -26.00 21.74
C VAL A 12 19.56 -25.17 20.49
N THR A 13 19.84 -25.71 19.30
CA THR A 13 19.36 -25.16 18.02
C THR A 13 18.08 -25.88 17.62
N ALA A 14 16.94 -25.21 17.78
CA ALA A 14 15.66 -25.66 17.23
C ALA A 14 15.38 -24.93 15.91
N SER A 15 14.90 -25.64 14.90
CA SER A 15 14.45 -25.09 13.61
C SER A 15 13.05 -25.59 13.26
N GLY A 16 12.26 -24.81 12.52
CA GLY A 16 10.89 -25.19 12.13
C GLY A 16 9.88 -25.17 13.29
N LYS A 17 8.90 -26.08 13.27
CA LYS A 17 7.79 -26.16 14.25
C LYS A 17 8.27 -26.31 15.69
N ASP A 18 9.39 -26.99 15.93
CA ASP A 18 9.95 -27.19 17.27
C ASP A 18 10.56 -25.89 17.82
N ALA A 19 11.08 -25.02 16.96
CA ALA A 19 11.54 -23.69 17.36
C ALA A 19 10.38 -22.76 17.74
N ALA A 20 9.28 -22.83 16.98
CA ALA A 20 8.03 -22.13 17.28
C ALA A 20 7.43 -22.58 18.61
N ARG A 21 7.42 -23.89 18.87
CA ARG A 21 6.98 -24.48 20.13
C ARG A 21 7.85 -24.05 21.31
N LEU A 22 9.18 -24.09 21.15
CA LEU A 22 10.11 -23.65 22.19
C LEU A 22 9.97 -22.15 22.51
N ALA A 23 9.78 -21.33 21.47
CA ALA A 23 9.53 -19.89 21.60
C ALA A 23 8.20 -19.58 22.29
N GLY A 24 7.14 -20.32 21.96
CA GLY A 24 5.84 -20.24 22.61
C GLY A 24 5.91 -20.60 24.10
N LEU A 25 6.56 -21.72 24.44
CA LEU A 25 6.78 -22.15 25.83
C LEU A 25 7.61 -21.12 26.62
N TYR A 26 8.66 -20.58 26.01
CA TYR A 26 9.49 -19.56 26.65
C TYR A 26 8.71 -18.26 26.90
N PHE A 27 7.82 -17.84 26.00
CA PHE A 27 6.96 -16.68 26.22
C PHE A 27 5.89 -16.94 27.29
N LEU A 28 5.34 -18.16 27.34
CA LEU A 28 4.30 -18.54 28.32
C LEU A 28 4.86 -18.67 29.73
N TYR A 29 6.05 -19.25 29.91
CA TYR A 29 6.59 -19.63 31.23
C TYR A 29 7.89 -18.92 31.63
N GLY A 30 8.54 -18.19 30.71
CA GLY A 30 9.77 -17.45 30.99
C GLY A 30 9.56 -16.19 31.85
N PRO A 31 10.67 -15.59 32.36
CA PRO A 31 10.63 -14.29 33.03
C PRO A 31 10.07 -13.20 32.10
N PRO A 32 9.47 -12.10 32.63
CA PRO A 32 8.88 -11.05 31.81
C PRO A 32 9.96 -10.29 31.00
N LEU A 33 10.17 -10.72 29.76
CA LEU A 33 11.17 -10.13 28.84
C LEU A 33 10.80 -8.72 28.34
N LEU A 34 9.59 -8.26 28.66
CA LEU A 34 9.02 -6.97 28.24
C LEU A 34 8.88 -5.96 29.39
N GLU A 35 9.33 -6.30 30.60
CA GLU A 35 9.37 -5.39 31.74
C GLU A 35 10.82 -5.09 32.10
N GLY A 36 11.31 -3.90 31.71
CA GLY A 36 12.69 -3.44 31.92
C GLY A 36 13.21 -2.52 30.81
N ASP A 37 14.43 -2.02 31.00
CA ASP A 37 15.16 -1.07 30.15
C ASP A 37 15.19 -1.50 28.67
N ASP A 38 14.98 -0.53 27.76
CA ASP A 38 14.76 -0.73 26.32
C ASP A 38 15.94 -1.37 25.57
N ARG A 39 17.09 -1.54 26.25
CA ARG A 39 18.33 -2.13 25.72
C ARG A 39 18.27 -3.64 25.45
N LEU A 40 17.25 -4.37 25.94
CA LEU A 40 17.15 -5.83 25.80
C LEU A 40 16.15 -6.32 24.74
N LYS A 41 15.43 -5.41 24.06
CA LYS A 41 14.47 -5.75 23.00
C LYS A 41 15.19 -6.06 21.69
N SER A 42 15.61 -7.31 21.49
CA SER A 42 16.25 -7.77 20.23
C SER A 42 15.24 -8.22 19.16
N HIS A 43 15.56 -8.09 17.87
CA HIS A 43 14.77 -8.58 16.72
C HIS A 43 14.39 -10.07 16.84
N LYS A 44 15.26 -10.88 17.45
CA LYS A 44 15.03 -12.32 17.67
C LYS A 44 13.84 -12.59 18.60
N LEU A 45 13.48 -11.65 19.49
CA LEU A 45 12.31 -11.78 20.39
C LEU A 45 10.99 -11.53 19.66
N ALA A 46 10.93 -10.55 18.76
CA ALA A 46 9.75 -10.32 17.94
C ALA A 46 9.48 -11.51 16.99
N GLU A 47 10.55 -12.10 16.47
CA GLU A 47 10.51 -13.29 15.63
C GLU A 47 10.09 -14.55 16.43
N ALA A 48 10.54 -14.69 17.69
CA ALA A 48 10.10 -15.74 18.60
C ALA A 48 8.61 -15.62 18.98
N VAL A 49 8.09 -14.41 19.22
CA VAL A 49 6.66 -14.16 19.45
C VAL A 49 5.83 -14.51 18.21
N LYS A 50 6.33 -14.17 17.02
CA LYS A 50 5.69 -14.49 15.74
C LYS A 50 5.63 -15.99 15.48
N LEU A 51 6.73 -16.70 15.74
CA LEU A 51 6.80 -18.16 15.64
C LEU A 51 5.90 -18.83 16.70
N GLY A 52 5.88 -18.34 17.94
CA GLY A 52 4.99 -18.84 18.99
C GLY A 52 3.49 -18.66 18.71
N ALA A 53 3.11 -17.70 17.85
CA ALA A 53 1.74 -17.50 17.40
C ALA A 53 1.28 -18.51 16.33
N GLU A 54 2.18 -19.30 15.71
CA GLU A 54 1.82 -20.32 14.71
C GLU A 54 0.92 -21.43 15.30
N GLY A 55 1.03 -21.70 16.60
CA GLY A 55 0.18 -22.63 17.36
C GLY A 55 -1.11 -22.02 17.95
N LEU A 56 -1.35 -20.73 17.73
CA LEU A 56 -2.49 -20.01 18.31
C LEU A 56 -3.82 -20.54 17.77
N SER A 57 -4.67 -21.02 18.66
CA SER A 57 -6.05 -21.42 18.37
C SER A 57 -7.01 -20.53 19.15
N VAL A 58 -8.05 -20.06 18.47
CA VAL A 58 -9.11 -19.25 19.08
C VAL A 58 -10.45 -19.81 18.65
N GLY A 59 -11.32 -20.08 19.62
CA GLY A 59 -12.69 -20.53 19.41
C GLY A 59 -13.63 -19.88 20.40
N TRP A 60 -14.92 -19.87 20.10
CA TRP A 60 -15.95 -19.35 20.99
C TRP A 60 -17.12 -20.32 21.12
N GLU A 61 -17.81 -20.26 22.25
CA GLU A 61 -18.96 -21.09 22.58
C GLU A 61 -19.93 -20.35 23.52
N GLU A 62 -21.09 -20.95 23.79
CA GLU A 62 -22.05 -20.49 24.81
C GLU A 62 -22.52 -19.03 24.68
N LEU A 63 -23.01 -18.63 23.49
CA LEU A 63 -23.66 -17.31 23.35
C LEU A 63 -24.95 -17.24 24.17
N ARG A 64 -24.98 -16.33 25.15
CA ARG A 64 -26.03 -16.17 26.15
C ARG A 64 -26.48 -14.71 26.30
N LYS A 65 -27.76 -14.51 26.61
CA LYS A 65 -28.35 -13.21 26.95
C LYS A 65 -29.19 -13.36 28.21
N THR A 66 -28.84 -12.65 29.27
CA THR A 66 -29.61 -12.60 30.51
C THR A 66 -30.61 -11.44 30.47
N GLU A 67 -31.74 -11.59 31.17
CA GLU A 67 -32.77 -10.55 31.25
C GLU A 67 -32.18 -9.27 31.86
N GLY A 68 -32.23 -8.16 31.11
CA GLY A 68 -31.60 -6.89 31.49
C GLY A 68 -30.06 -6.85 31.44
N GLY A 69 -29.38 -7.95 31.08
CA GLY A 69 -27.92 -8.04 31.00
C GLY A 69 -27.35 -7.89 29.58
N PRO A 70 -26.03 -7.69 29.46
CA PRO A 70 -25.35 -7.67 28.17
C PRO A 70 -25.35 -9.05 27.52
N VAL A 71 -25.30 -9.10 26.18
CA VAL A 71 -25.04 -10.35 25.45
C VAL A 71 -23.62 -10.79 25.76
N ALA A 72 -23.42 -12.07 26.07
CA ALA A 72 -22.13 -12.62 26.43
C ALA A 72 -21.84 -13.93 25.72
N ALA A 73 -20.55 -14.24 25.55
CA ALA A 73 -20.06 -15.52 25.04
C ALA A 73 -18.79 -15.93 25.77
N ASP A 74 -18.44 -17.21 25.70
CA ASP A 74 -17.15 -17.69 26.16
C ASP A 74 -16.20 -17.76 24.95
N LEU A 75 -14.99 -17.20 25.10
CA LEU A 75 -13.92 -17.26 24.10
C LEU A 75 -12.74 -18.00 24.69
N THR A 76 -12.29 -19.06 24.05
CA THR A 76 -11.09 -19.81 24.45
C THR A 76 -9.93 -19.43 23.54
N ILE A 77 -8.82 -19.01 24.16
CA ILE A 77 -7.54 -18.81 23.48
C ILE A 77 -6.58 -19.87 24.00
N SER A 78 -5.95 -20.60 23.08
CA SER A 78 -4.96 -21.61 23.42
C SER A 78 -3.73 -21.58 22.52
N VAL A 79 -2.62 -22.03 23.08
CA VAL A 79 -1.36 -22.33 22.38
C VAL A 79 -0.83 -23.62 23.00
N ASP A 80 -0.65 -24.64 22.17
CA ASP A 80 -0.29 -25.99 22.62
C ASP A 80 -1.21 -26.48 23.76
N ASP A 81 -0.64 -26.83 24.92
CA ASP A 81 -1.35 -27.37 26.08
C ASP A 81 -1.90 -26.28 27.03
N ALA A 82 -1.63 -25.00 26.75
CA ALA A 82 -2.10 -23.87 27.55
C ALA A 82 -3.38 -23.27 26.97
N ALA A 83 -4.49 -23.33 27.71
CA ALA A 83 -5.77 -22.78 27.30
C ALA A 83 -6.40 -21.92 28.41
N VAL A 84 -6.94 -20.76 28.03
CA VAL A 84 -7.69 -19.88 28.91
C VAL A 84 -9.01 -19.49 28.27
N LYS A 85 -10.09 -19.60 29.07
CA LYS A 85 -11.44 -19.16 28.72
C LYS A 85 -11.69 -17.75 29.25
N TYR A 86 -12.12 -16.86 28.36
CA TYR A 86 -12.43 -15.46 28.60
C TYR A 86 -13.93 -15.23 28.41
N ASN A 87 -14.49 -14.26 29.12
CA ASN A 87 -15.85 -13.80 28.86
C ASN A 87 -15.81 -12.66 27.84
N VAL A 88 -16.59 -12.78 26.77
CA VAL A 88 -16.89 -11.71 25.84
C VAL A 88 -18.19 -11.05 26.28
N TYR A 89 -18.22 -9.73 26.36
CA TYR A 89 -19.43 -8.95 26.61
C TYR A 89 -19.66 -7.96 25.47
N LEU A 90 -20.85 -7.99 24.88
CA LEU A 90 -21.33 -7.00 23.92
C LEU A 90 -22.16 -5.98 24.71
N ARG A 91 -21.57 -4.84 25.07
CA ARG A 91 -22.20 -3.85 25.96
C ARG A 91 -21.91 -2.42 25.56
N GLY A 92 -22.93 -1.56 25.68
CA GLY A 92 -22.80 -0.14 25.34
C GLY A 92 -22.45 0.07 23.87
N ASP A 93 -21.24 0.59 23.64
CA ASP A 93 -20.61 0.91 22.36
C ASP A 93 -19.32 0.09 22.12
N ALA A 94 -19.09 -0.99 22.87
CA ALA A 94 -17.89 -1.82 22.72
C ALA A 94 -18.12 -3.33 22.97
N VAL A 95 -17.25 -4.12 22.33
CA VAL A 95 -16.91 -5.49 22.68
C VAL A 95 -15.83 -5.48 23.76
N GLU A 96 -16.12 -6.05 24.92
CA GLU A 96 -15.15 -6.26 26.01
C GLU A 96 -14.80 -7.74 26.13
N LEU A 97 -13.51 -8.03 26.24
CA LEU A 97 -12.98 -9.33 26.62
C LEU A 97 -12.45 -9.25 28.06
N GLN A 98 -12.93 -10.12 28.95
CA GLN A 98 -12.60 -10.10 30.37
C GLN A 98 -12.20 -11.49 30.90
N PHE A 99 -11.13 -11.52 31.70
CA PHE A 99 -10.75 -12.64 32.55
C PHE A 99 -10.64 -12.19 34.02
N ALA A 100 -11.08 -13.02 34.96
CA ALA A 100 -10.92 -12.76 36.39
C ALA A 100 -10.64 -14.05 37.17
N SER A 101 -9.72 -13.99 38.14
CA SER A 101 -9.29 -15.15 38.94
C SER A 101 -8.80 -14.70 40.32
N THR A 102 -8.99 -15.52 41.35
CA THR A 102 -8.32 -15.35 42.66
C THR A 102 -6.86 -15.78 42.62
N ASP A 103 -6.51 -16.65 41.67
CA ASP A 103 -5.13 -17.03 41.36
C ASP A 103 -4.49 -16.00 40.41
N ARG A 104 -3.46 -15.31 40.93
CA ARG A 104 -2.65 -14.33 40.18
C ARG A 104 -1.93 -14.96 38.99
N SER A 105 -1.35 -16.15 39.17
CA SER A 105 -0.59 -16.84 38.12
C SER A 105 -1.50 -17.19 36.94
N ARG A 106 -2.74 -17.57 37.21
CA ARG A 106 -3.74 -17.80 36.16
C ARG A 106 -4.13 -16.52 35.42
N ALA A 107 -4.21 -15.38 36.12
CA ALA A 107 -4.46 -14.08 35.49
C ALA A 107 -3.26 -13.59 34.65
N GLU A 108 -2.04 -13.87 35.08
CA GLU A 108 -0.82 -13.58 34.31
C GLU A 108 -0.74 -14.45 33.05
N LEU A 109 -1.07 -15.74 33.12
CA LEU A 109 -1.19 -16.60 31.93
C LEU A 109 -2.24 -16.05 30.96
N ALA A 110 -3.39 -15.61 31.46
CA ALA A 110 -4.43 -15.00 30.64
C ALA A 110 -3.94 -13.71 29.94
N ALA A 111 -3.15 -12.87 30.61
CA ALA A 111 -2.57 -11.69 29.97
C ALA A 111 -1.49 -12.06 28.93
N ARG A 112 -0.66 -13.08 29.21
CA ARG A 112 0.37 -13.57 28.27
C ARG A 112 -0.24 -14.11 26.98
N LEU A 113 -1.29 -14.93 27.06
CA LEU A 113 -2.00 -15.44 25.88
C LEU A 113 -2.63 -14.31 25.04
N LEU A 114 -3.16 -13.26 25.67
CA LEU A 114 -3.64 -12.08 24.94
C LEU A 114 -2.51 -11.31 24.25
N ARG A 115 -1.35 -11.17 24.90
CA ARG A 115 -0.15 -10.55 24.29
C ARG A 115 0.36 -11.37 23.10
N LEU A 116 0.33 -12.71 23.19
CA LEU A 116 0.62 -13.60 22.05
C LEU A 116 -0.38 -13.41 20.91
N ALA A 117 -1.65 -13.20 21.24
CA ALA A 117 -2.68 -12.84 20.27
C ALA A 117 -2.60 -11.36 19.82
N GLY A 118 -1.49 -10.65 20.06
CA GLY A 118 -1.26 -9.28 19.60
C GLY A 118 -2.00 -8.19 20.38
N VAL A 119 -2.59 -8.52 21.53
CA VAL A 119 -3.37 -7.58 22.35
C VAL A 119 -2.56 -7.14 23.57
N THR A 120 -2.33 -5.83 23.71
CA THR A 120 -1.72 -5.27 24.92
C THR A 120 -2.69 -5.44 26.11
N ALA A 121 -2.34 -6.36 27.01
CA ALA A 121 -3.13 -6.73 28.19
C ALA A 121 -2.31 -6.58 29.48
N GLU A 122 -2.96 -6.09 30.53
CA GLU A 122 -2.39 -5.85 31.85
C GLU A 122 -3.22 -6.56 32.92
N VAL A 123 -2.53 -7.09 33.93
CA VAL A 123 -3.15 -7.74 35.09
C VAL A 123 -3.34 -6.69 36.18
N ASN A 124 -4.58 -6.49 36.61
CA ASN A 124 -4.94 -5.49 37.62
C ASN A 124 -5.58 -6.18 38.83
N LYS A 125 -5.18 -5.79 40.05
CA LYS A 125 -5.85 -6.21 41.29
C LYS A 125 -7.15 -5.42 41.46
N VAL A 126 -8.25 -6.09 41.82
CA VAL A 126 -9.56 -5.45 41.99
C VAL A 126 -9.75 -4.98 43.43
N GLY A 127 -9.38 -3.73 43.71
CA GLY A 127 -9.47 -3.14 45.06
C GLY A 127 -8.67 -3.94 46.09
N ASP A 128 -9.19 -4.05 47.31
CA ASP A 128 -8.57 -4.84 48.39
C ASP A 128 -8.90 -6.34 48.32
N ARG A 129 -9.70 -6.76 47.33
CA ARG A 129 -10.05 -8.18 47.16
C ARG A 129 -8.87 -8.89 46.49
N ASP A 130 -8.60 -10.13 46.90
CA ASP A 130 -7.61 -11.01 46.26
C ASP A 130 -8.13 -11.57 44.93
N VAL A 131 -8.55 -10.68 44.03
CA VAL A 131 -9.04 -11.00 42.69
C VAL A 131 -8.25 -10.18 41.68
N TRP A 132 -7.70 -10.89 40.69
CA TRP A 132 -6.93 -10.33 39.59
C TRP A 132 -7.76 -10.35 38.31
N ARG A 133 -7.71 -9.27 37.55
CA ARG A 133 -8.52 -9.06 36.34
C ARG A 133 -7.68 -8.61 35.16
N VAL A 134 -8.01 -9.17 33.99
CA VAL A 134 -7.49 -8.75 32.69
C VAL A 134 -8.66 -8.30 31.82
N ARG A 135 -8.52 -7.14 31.17
CA ARG A 135 -9.55 -6.55 30.30
C ARG A 135 -8.96 -6.03 29.01
N ALA A 136 -9.67 -6.24 27.91
CA ALA A 136 -9.40 -5.62 26.62
C ALA A 136 -10.71 -5.19 25.96
N TYR A 137 -10.68 -4.06 25.26
CA TYR A 137 -11.84 -3.48 24.56
C TYR A 137 -11.61 -3.46 23.06
N THR A 138 -12.67 -3.23 22.28
CA THR A 138 -12.69 -3.31 20.81
C THR A 138 -11.50 -2.64 20.13
N ASP A 139 -11.06 -1.47 20.58
CA ASP A 139 -9.92 -0.78 19.95
C ASP A 139 -8.58 -1.51 20.16
N ARG A 140 -8.39 -2.17 21.32
CA ARG A 140 -7.22 -3.02 21.59
C ARG A 140 -7.37 -4.40 20.95
N LEU A 141 -8.58 -4.96 20.95
CA LEU A 141 -8.89 -6.25 20.33
C LEU A 141 -8.74 -6.21 18.81
N ALA A 142 -9.07 -5.07 18.19
CA ALA A 142 -8.88 -4.82 16.76
C ALA A 142 -7.39 -4.80 16.36
N ALA A 143 -6.46 -4.58 17.30
CA ALA A 143 -5.03 -4.70 17.03
C ALA A 143 -4.52 -6.16 17.10
N GLY A 144 -5.37 -7.10 17.56
CA GLY A 144 -4.99 -8.48 17.76
C GLY A 144 -4.94 -9.33 16.47
N HIS A 145 -4.42 -10.54 16.64
CA HIS A 145 -4.26 -11.55 15.60
C HIS A 145 -5.58 -11.85 14.88
N GLU A 146 -5.51 -12.16 13.58
CA GLU A 146 -6.70 -12.35 12.73
C GLU A 146 -7.67 -13.40 13.29
N LYS A 147 -7.16 -14.53 13.80
CA LYS A 147 -7.97 -15.58 14.44
C LYS A 147 -8.82 -15.05 15.61
N LEU A 148 -8.24 -14.18 16.45
CA LEU A 148 -8.96 -13.55 17.57
C LEU A 148 -10.05 -12.61 17.06
N ARG A 149 -9.72 -11.78 16.06
CA ARG A 149 -10.68 -10.84 15.47
C ARG A 149 -11.83 -11.54 14.78
N LYS A 150 -11.56 -12.60 14.02
CA LYS A 150 -12.59 -13.42 13.35
C LYS A 150 -13.54 -14.06 14.36
N ALA A 151 -13.02 -14.69 15.40
CA ALA A 151 -13.85 -15.29 16.45
C ALA A 151 -14.75 -14.25 17.14
N LEU A 152 -14.21 -13.05 17.46
CA LEU A 152 -15.00 -11.97 18.04
C LEU A 152 -16.05 -11.41 17.06
N ALA A 153 -15.71 -11.30 15.77
CA ALA A 153 -16.66 -10.86 14.75
C ALA A 153 -17.80 -11.88 14.56
N GLU A 154 -17.51 -13.18 14.62
CA GLU A 154 -18.52 -14.24 14.58
C GLU A 154 -19.49 -14.16 15.77
N VAL A 155 -18.97 -13.94 16.99
CA VAL A 155 -19.82 -13.71 18.18
C VAL A 155 -20.78 -12.54 17.95
N VAL A 156 -20.30 -11.42 17.38
CA VAL A 156 -21.13 -10.26 17.08
C VAL A 156 -22.16 -10.57 16.00
N ARG A 157 -21.78 -11.26 14.91
CA ARG A 157 -22.71 -11.63 13.83
C ARG A 157 -23.82 -12.56 14.32
N GLU A 158 -23.48 -13.55 15.13
CA GLU A 158 -24.47 -14.47 15.72
C GLU A 158 -25.43 -13.72 16.65
N ALA A 159 -24.92 -12.77 17.45
CA ALA A 159 -25.77 -11.94 18.30
C ALA A 159 -26.73 -11.04 17.50
N VAL A 160 -26.29 -10.52 16.35
CA VAL A 160 -27.16 -9.78 15.41
C VAL A 160 -28.19 -10.70 14.76
N ALA A 161 -27.78 -11.89 14.31
CA ALA A 161 -28.67 -12.86 13.67
C ALA A 161 -29.81 -13.31 14.61
N ARG A 162 -29.55 -13.36 15.92
CA ARG A 162 -30.57 -13.65 16.94
C ARG A 162 -31.43 -12.44 17.34
N GLY A 163 -31.19 -11.27 16.74
CA GLY A 163 -31.87 -10.02 17.08
C GLY A 163 -31.51 -9.50 18.48
N TRP A 164 -30.38 -9.93 19.04
CA TRP A 164 -29.99 -9.58 20.40
C TRP A 164 -29.20 -8.28 20.48
N VAL A 165 -28.57 -7.87 19.37
CA VAL A 165 -27.81 -6.63 19.19
C VAL A 165 -28.35 -5.88 17.98
N ASP A 166 -28.44 -4.55 18.09
CA ASP A 166 -28.82 -3.67 16.98
C ASP A 166 -27.78 -3.69 15.87
N ALA A 167 -28.22 -3.89 14.63
CA ALA A 167 -27.35 -4.02 13.47
C ALA A 167 -26.47 -2.76 13.23
N ASN A 168 -27.00 -1.55 13.45
CA ASN A 168 -26.24 -0.31 13.27
C ASN A 168 -25.15 -0.17 14.33
N LYS A 169 -25.41 -0.63 15.57
CA LYS A 169 -24.37 -0.70 16.61
C LYS A 169 -23.30 -1.74 16.28
N ALA A 170 -23.71 -2.90 15.80
CA ALA A 170 -22.80 -3.98 15.44
C ALA A 170 -21.91 -3.62 14.25
N GLU A 171 -22.41 -2.84 13.29
CA GLU A 171 -21.67 -2.41 12.10
C GLU A 171 -20.32 -1.76 12.46
N GLY A 172 -20.30 -0.82 13.42
CA GLY A 172 -19.06 -0.16 13.85
C GLY A 172 -18.08 -1.10 14.55
N TRP A 173 -18.55 -2.15 15.23
CA TRP A 173 -17.68 -3.16 15.86
C TRP A 173 -17.12 -4.13 14.83
N LEU A 174 -17.98 -4.61 13.93
CA LEU A 174 -17.61 -5.51 12.85
C LEU A 174 -16.62 -4.83 11.91
N GLU A 175 -16.84 -3.56 11.57
CA GLU A 175 -15.89 -2.79 10.76
C GLU A 175 -14.50 -2.76 11.41
N LYS A 176 -14.41 -2.47 12.71
CA LYS A 176 -13.13 -2.46 13.45
C LYS A 176 -12.49 -3.85 13.56
N LEU A 177 -13.29 -4.90 13.79
CA LEU A 177 -12.78 -6.26 13.97
C LEU A 177 -12.40 -6.91 12.63
N GLU A 178 -13.17 -6.73 11.57
CA GLU A 178 -12.90 -7.26 10.23
C GLU A 178 -11.70 -6.54 9.59
N LYS A 179 -11.70 -5.20 9.59
CA LYS A 179 -10.58 -4.42 9.03
C LYS A 179 -9.34 -4.47 9.90
N GLY A 180 -9.51 -4.63 11.22
CA GLY A 180 -8.46 -4.51 12.23
C GLY A 180 -7.93 -3.08 12.39
N ARG A 181 -7.20 -2.82 13.48
CA ARG A 181 -6.39 -1.60 13.70
C ARG A 181 -4.99 -1.85 13.16
N VAL A 182 -4.88 -2.08 11.85
CA VAL A 182 -3.68 -2.68 11.27
C VAL A 182 -2.59 -1.62 11.05
N LEU A 183 -1.56 -1.58 11.91
CA LEU A 183 -0.19 -1.58 11.41
C LEU A 183 -0.03 -2.94 10.75
N MET A 184 0.10 -3.02 9.42
CA MET A 184 0.37 -4.33 8.80
C MET A 184 1.73 -4.74 9.37
N GLU A 185 1.80 -5.90 10.04
CA GLU A 185 3.02 -6.35 10.69
C GLU A 185 4.20 -6.26 9.71
N GLY A 186 5.18 -5.42 10.06
CA GLY A 186 6.36 -5.15 9.24
C GLY A 186 6.34 -3.87 8.40
N TRP A 187 5.19 -3.25 8.11
CA TRP A 187 5.13 -2.00 7.34
C TRP A 187 5.32 -0.76 8.24
N PRO A 188 6.21 0.18 7.86
CA PRO A 188 6.45 1.39 8.65
C PRO A 188 5.22 2.31 8.64
N LYS A 189 5.02 3.08 9.71
CA LYS A 189 3.99 4.12 9.75
C LYS A 189 4.35 5.26 8.80
N TYR A 190 3.75 5.27 7.60
CA TYR A 190 3.86 6.41 6.69
C TYR A 190 3.00 7.58 7.16
N ASN A 191 3.57 8.77 7.08
CA ASN A 191 2.86 10.03 7.12
C ASN A 191 2.41 10.36 5.69
N ILE A 192 1.13 10.64 5.51
CA ILE A 192 0.54 10.99 4.22
C ILE A 192 -0.06 12.36 4.35
N GLN A 193 0.40 13.29 3.52
CA GLN A 193 -0.03 14.68 3.56
C GLN A 193 -0.12 15.24 2.14
N LEU A 194 -0.99 16.24 1.97
CA LEU A 194 -1.04 17.06 0.77
C LEU A 194 -0.12 18.26 0.96
N THR A 195 0.99 18.31 0.23
CA THR A 195 1.88 19.47 0.22
C THR A 195 1.65 20.25 -1.06
N LYS A 196 1.06 21.46 -0.95
CA LYS A 196 0.75 22.33 -2.11
C LYS A 196 -0.07 21.60 -3.21
N GLY A 197 -1.01 20.75 -2.79
CA GLY A 197 -1.86 19.96 -3.70
C GLY A 197 -1.22 18.66 -4.23
N ALA A 198 0.06 18.41 -3.99
CA ALA A 198 0.73 17.16 -4.32
C ALA A 198 0.70 16.20 -3.12
N MET A 199 0.26 14.96 -3.35
CA MET A 199 0.30 13.91 -2.32
C MET A 199 1.74 13.44 -2.11
N VAL A 200 2.19 13.46 -0.86
CA VAL A 200 3.49 12.94 -0.45
C VAL A 200 3.29 11.87 0.61
N VAL A 201 3.86 10.69 0.38
CA VAL A 201 3.91 9.59 1.34
C VAL A 201 5.34 9.55 1.89
N ARG A 202 5.51 9.75 3.19
CA ARG A 202 6.84 9.85 3.82
C ARG A 202 6.96 8.98 5.06
N TYR A 203 8.05 8.22 5.13
CA TYR A 203 8.51 7.56 6.35
C TYR A 203 9.73 8.31 6.89
N HIS A 204 9.84 8.47 8.21
CA HIS A 204 10.97 9.12 8.87
C HIS A 204 11.48 8.23 10.01
N SER A 205 12.80 8.20 10.19
CA SER A 205 13.45 7.49 11.28
C SER A 205 14.82 8.11 11.55
N THR A 206 15.24 8.11 12.81
CA THR A 206 16.62 8.42 13.22
C THR A 206 17.55 7.23 13.06
N ASP A 207 16.99 6.03 12.91
CA ASP A 207 17.73 4.80 12.67
C ASP A 207 17.98 4.60 11.17
N PRO A 208 19.25 4.60 10.71
CA PRO A 208 19.59 4.39 9.31
C PRO A 208 19.17 3.01 8.79
N ASP A 209 19.20 1.97 9.63
CA ASP A 209 18.85 0.60 9.22
C ASP A 209 17.37 0.51 8.89
N SER A 210 16.52 1.13 9.70
CA SER A 210 15.09 1.28 9.42
C SER A 210 14.82 1.98 8.08
N ILE A 211 15.58 3.03 7.74
CA ILE A 211 15.42 3.75 6.45
C ILE A 211 15.80 2.84 5.28
N GLU A 212 16.92 2.13 5.38
CA GLU A 212 17.40 1.24 4.32
C GLU A 212 16.49 0.02 4.14
N GLN A 213 15.95 -0.56 5.22
CA GLN A 213 14.98 -1.65 5.14
C GLN A 213 13.72 -1.27 4.36
N VAL A 214 13.21 -0.05 4.57
CA VAL A 214 12.05 0.45 3.83
C VAL A 214 12.40 0.64 2.36
N ALA A 215 13.57 1.21 2.05
CA ALA A 215 14.03 1.36 0.68
C ALA A 215 14.16 0.01 -0.05
N GLN A 216 14.78 -0.99 0.61
CA GLN A 216 14.91 -2.35 0.09
C GLN A 216 13.57 -3.03 -0.15
N ARG A 217 12.58 -2.83 0.74
CA ARG A 217 11.24 -3.38 0.53
C ARG A 217 10.55 -2.78 -0.70
N LEU A 218 10.67 -1.46 -0.89
CA LEU A 218 10.15 -0.79 -2.08
C LEU A 218 10.85 -1.31 -3.35
N GLU A 219 12.15 -1.57 -3.29
CA GLU A 219 12.93 -2.16 -4.39
C GLU A 219 12.51 -3.60 -4.72
N LYS A 220 12.27 -4.44 -3.70
CA LYS A 220 11.74 -5.81 -3.87
C LYS A 220 10.37 -5.83 -4.55
N MET A 221 9.55 -4.81 -4.29
CA MET A 221 8.28 -4.60 -4.97
C MET A 221 8.45 -4.07 -6.41
N GLY A 222 9.67 -3.75 -6.84
CA GLY A 222 9.98 -3.23 -8.18
C GLY A 222 9.87 -1.71 -8.32
N LEU A 223 9.90 -0.98 -7.21
CA LEU A 223 10.11 0.46 -7.25
C LEU A 223 11.61 0.78 -7.39
N LYS A 224 11.94 1.92 -8.01
CA LYS A 224 13.33 2.30 -8.28
C LYS A 224 13.68 3.54 -7.45
N ARG A 225 14.75 3.46 -6.67
CA ARG A 225 15.30 4.59 -5.91
C ARG A 225 15.70 5.72 -6.87
N GLY A 226 15.40 6.96 -6.49
CA GLY A 226 15.61 8.16 -7.33
C GLY A 226 14.56 8.38 -8.42
N VAL A 227 13.69 7.39 -8.71
CA VAL A 227 12.63 7.50 -9.71
C VAL A 227 11.25 7.46 -9.05
N HIS A 228 10.96 6.39 -8.32
CA HIS A 228 9.67 6.17 -7.66
C HIS A 228 9.66 6.68 -6.22
N PHE A 229 10.83 6.67 -5.58
CA PHE A 229 11.00 7.16 -4.21
C PHE A 229 12.42 7.70 -4.00
N SER A 230 12.58 8.63 -3.06
CA SER A 230 13.87 9.20 -2.65
C SER A 230 14.22 8.79 -1.22
N VAL A 231 15.50 8.60 -0.94
CA VAL A 231 16.01 8.27 0.39
C VAL A 231 16.96 9.37 0.86
N LYS A 232 16.80 9.81 2.10
CA LYS A 232 17.77 10.64 2.81
C LYS A 232 18.18 9.92 4.10
N MET A 233 19.47 9.65 4.25
CA MET A 233 19.99 9.04 5.48
C MET A 233 20.01 10.04 6.64
N PRO A 234 19.88 9.58 7.88
CA PRO A 234 20.12 10.42 9.05
C PRO A 234 21.60 10.84 9.10
N GLU A 235 21.86 12.14 9.12
CA GLU A 235 23.19 12.72 9.35
C GLU A 235 23.32 12.92 10.86
N GLY A 236 24.31 12.27 11.51
CA GLY A 236 24.43 12.14 12.98
C GLY A 236 24.07 13.40 13.81
N GLY A 237 23.62 13.18 15.05
CA GLY A 237 23.15 14.24 15.95
C GLY A 237 21.63 14.44 15.93
N ASN A 238 20.85 13.37 16.09
CA ASN A 238 19.38 13.35 16.19
C ASN A 238 18.59 13.88 14.97
N LYS A 239 19.21 14.09 13.80
CA LYS A 239 18.47 14.43 12.57
C LYS A 239 17.89 13.16 11.95
N ALA A 240 16.56 13.10 11.82
CA ALA A 240 15.89 12.00 11.17
C ALA A 240 16.18 11.96 9.66
N GLY A 241 16.47 10.77 9.15
CA GLY A 241 16.40 10.45 7.74
C GLY A 241 14.95 10.25 7.29
N TYR A 242 14.73 10.08 5.99
CA TYR A 242 13.42 9.78 5.45
C TYR A 242 13.44 8.99 4.14
N VAL A 243 12.36 8.26 3.90
CA VAL A 243 11.98 7.72 2.60
C VAL A 243 10.74 8.48 2.12
N SER A 244 10.81 9.08 0.93
CA SER A 244 9.71 9.84 0.34
C SER A 244 9.26 9.17 -0.95
N ILE A 245 8.02 8.71 -1.00
CA ILE A 245 7.41 8.06 -2.17
C ILE A 245 6.60 9.12 -2.92
N LEU A 246 6.91 9.26 -4.20
CA LEU A 246 6.29 10.26 -5.08
C LEU A 246 4.95 9.74 -5.63
N LYS A 247 4.15 10.64 -6.25
CA LYS A 247 2.87 10.27 -6.92
C LYS A 247 3.08 9.09 -7.87
N GLU A 248 4.14 9.16 -8.66
CA GLU A 248 4.55 8.19 -9.66
C GLU A 248 4.95 6.86 -9.03
N GLY A 249 5.56 6.89 -7.84
CA GLY A 249 5.90 5.68 -7.10
C GLY A 249 4.65 4.92 -6.63
N LEU A 250 3.64 5.64 -6.12
CA LEU A 250 2.36 5.02 -5.77
C LEU A 250 1.60 4.54 -7.00
N ALA A 251 1.56 5.32 -8.08
CA ALA A 251 0.96 4.91 -9.34
C ALA A 251 1.63 3.65 -9.91
N ARG A 252 2.97 3.56 -9.84
CA ARG A 252 3.73 2.37 -10.24
C ARG A 252 3.39 1.17 -9.37
N ALA A 253 3.33 1.33 -8.04
CA ALA A 253 2.91 0.25 -7.14
C ALA A 253 1.48 -0.22 -7.47
N ALA A 254 0.56 0.71 -7.74
CA ALA A 254 -0.79 0.39 -8.19
C ALA A 254 -0.82 -0.39 -9.51
N ARG A 255 -0.01 -0.02 -10.50
CA ARG A 255 0.14 -0.80 -11.74
C ARG A 255 0.63 -2.21 -11.44
N LEU A 256 1.69 -2.33 -10.63
CA LEU A 256 2.31 -3.61 -10.28
C LEU A 256 1.37 -4.52 -9.49
N SER A 257 0.46 -3.96 -8.69
CA SER A 257 -0.59 -4.73 -7.99
C SER A 257 -1.57 -5.46 -8.91
N VAL A 258 -1.69 -5.05 -10.17
CA VAL A 258 -2.60 -5.67 -11.15
C VAL A 258 -1.83 -6.40 -12.25
N ARG A 259 -0.75 -5.79 -12.75
CA ARG A 259 0.02 -6.24 -13.92
C ARG A 259 1.47 -6.60 -13.61
N GLY A 260 1.82 -6.78 -12.35
CA GLY A 260 3.12 -7.36 -11.97
C GLY A 260 3.29 -8.73 -12.61
N LYS A 261 4.43 -8.96 -13.29
CA LYS A 261 4.74 -10.25 -13.93
C LYS A 261 5.06 -11.33 -12.89
N ASP A 262 5.63 -10.91 -11.76
CA ASP A 262 5.93 -11.75 -10.62
C ASP A 262 4.79 -11.70 -9.61
N GLU A 263 4.34 -12.86 -9.15
CA GLU A 263 3.20 -13.00 -8.25
C GLU A 263 3.49 -12.43 -6.86
N GLN A 264 4.67 -12.73 -6.29
CA GLN A 264 5.08 -12.20 -4.99
C GLN A 264 5.19 -10.68 -5.01
N GLN A 265 5.73 -10.12 -6.09
CA GLN A 265 5.81 -8.68 -6.32
C GLN A 265 4.42 -8.05 -6.40
N ARG A 266 3.49 -8.68 -7.14
CA ARG A 266 2.13 -8.20 -7.32
C ARG A 266 1.38 -8.16 -5.98
N ASP A 267 1.53 -9.21 -5.17
CA ASP A 267 0.90 -9.31 -3.85
C ASP A 267 1.47 -8.26 -2.89
N LEU A 268 2.80 -8.12 -2.83
CA LEU A 268 3.47 -7.07 -2.06
C LEU A 268 3.03 -5.66 -2.47
N ALA A 269 2.82 -5.44 -3.77
CA ALA A 269 2.34 -4.16 -4.29
C ALA A 269 0.87 -3.90 -3.94
N ALA A 270 0.02 -4.94 -3.99
CA ALA A 270 -1.38 -4.85 -3.60
C ALA A 270 -1.52 -4.50 -2.11
N GLU A 271 -0.81 -5.22 -1.24
CA GLU A 271 -0.77 -4.95 0.20
C GLU A 271 -0.31 -3.52 0.50
N PHE A 272 0.77 -3.07 -0.16
CA PHE A 272 1.27 -1.72 0.02
C PHE A 272 0.25 -0.65 -0.40
N VAL A 273 -0.40 -0.83 -1.55
CA VAL A 273 -1.41 0.12 -2.04
C VAL A 273 -2.60 0.20 -1.09
N GLU A 274 -3.08 -0.95 -0.61
CA GLU A 274 -4.15 -1.00 0.38
C GLU A 274 -3.74 -0.29 1.68
N TYR A 275 -2.51 -0.53 2.14
CA TYR A 275 -1.96 0.13 3.33
C TYR A 275 -1.93 1.64 3.18
N ILE A 276 -1.43 2.16 2.05
CA ILE A 276 -1.38 3.59 1.79
C ILE A 276 -2.77 4.21 1.72
N LEU A 277 -3.74 3.55 1.08
CA LEU A 277 -5.13 4.04 1.02
C LEU A 277 -5.77 4.09 2.42
N ARG A 278 -5.52 3.09 3.27
CA ARG A 278 -5.97 3.12 4.67
C ARG A 278 -5.34 4.29 5.43
N ARG A 279 -4.02 4.48 5.30
CA ARG A 279 -3.31 5.60 5.95
C ARG A 279 -3.78 6.96 5.42
N ALA A 280 -4.17 7.06 4.15
CA ALA A 280 -4.70 8.27 3.54
C ALA A 280 -6.11 8.58 4.08
N TRP A 281 -6.94 7.55 4.27
CA TRP A 281 -8.24 7.66 4.95
C TRP A 281 -8.11 8.18 6.38
N GLU A 282 -7.16 7.63 7.14
CA GLU A 282 -6.86 8.10 8.50
C GLU A 282 -6.31 9.55 8.52
N ALA A 283 -5.65 10.00 7.45
CA ALA A 283 -5.14 11.36 7.32
C ALA A 283 -6.21 12.38 6.92
N GLY A 284 -7.37 11.92 6.40
CA GLY A 284 -8.51 12.76 6.06
C GLY A 284 -9.10 12.49 4.67
N LYS A 285 -10.37 12.86 4.49
CA LYS A 285 -11.15 12.58 3.26
C LYS A 285 -10.50 13.09 1.98
N GLU A 286 -9.98 14.32 1.98
CA GLU A 286 -9.32 14.90 0.80
C GLU A 286 -8.04 14.14 0.41
N VAL A 287 -7.26 13.71 1.41
CA VAL A 287 -6.03 12.93 1.21
C VAL A 287 -6.38 11.56 0.61
N TYR A 288 -7.43 10.93 1.12
CA TYR A 288 -7.93 9.65 0.61
C TYR A 288 -8.40 9.73 -0.84
N GLU A 289 -9.22 10.71 -1.20
CA GLU A 289 -9.70 10.86 -2.58
C GLU A 289 -8.53 11.08 -3.55
N LYS A 290 -7.53 11.89 -3.16
CA LYS A 290 -6.33 12.07 -3.99
C LYS A 290 -5.50 10.79 -4.12
N ALA A 291 -5.32 10.04 -3.04
CA ALA A 291 -4.62 8.76 -3.08
C ALA A 291 -5.35 7.75 -3.98
N LYS A 292 -6.68 7.70 -3.87
CA LYS A 292 -7.55 6.83 -4.66
C LYS A 292 -7.48 7.15 -6.15
N GLU A 293 -7.46 8.44 -6.51
CA GLU A 293 -7.25 8.89 -7.89
C GLU A 293 -5.91 8.39 -8.44
N VAL A 294 -4.81 8.60 -7.71
CA VAL A 294 -3.47 8.13 -8.10
C VAL A 294 -3.41 6.61 -8.28
N VAL A 295 -4.06 5.86 -7.37
CA VAL A 295 -4.12 4.40 -7.47
C VAL A 295 -4.95 3.96 -8.68
N LYS A 296 -6.09 4.62 -8.95
CA LYS A 296 -6.92 4.33 -10.11
C LYS A 296 -6.18 4.61 -11.42
N GLU A 297 -5.51 5.76 -11.53
CA GLU A 297 -4.63 6.11 -12.65
C GLU A 297 -3.54 5.06 -12.85
N GLY A 298 -2.82 4.70 -11.78
CA GLY A 298 -1.76 3.70 -11.84
C GLY A 298 -2.25 2.31 -12.29
N LYS A 299 -3.42 1.86 -11.82
CA LYS A 299 -4.04 0.61 -12.28
C LYS A 299 -4.42 0.65 -13.76
N ALA A 300 -4.73 1.82 -14.31
CA ALA A 300 -5.03 1.99 -15.72
C ALA A 300 -3.77 2.00 -16.63
N TRP A 301 -2.56 2.10 -16.08
CA TRP A 301 -1.33 2.11 -16.88
C TRP A 301 -1.10 0.81 -17.64
N GLY A 302 -0.93 0.92 -18.95
CA GLY A 302 -0.84 -0.21 -19.87
C GLY A 302 -2.10 -1.07 -19.93
N SER A 303 -3.28 -0.48 -19.70
CA SER A 303 -4.57 -1.18 -19.82
C SER A 303 -5.14 -1.18 -21.23
N LEU A 304 -4.75 -0.20 -22.03
CA LEU A 304 -5.19 -0.03 -23.40
C LEU A 304 -4.13 -0.59 -24.36
N LYS A 305 -4.57 -0.93 -25.58
CA LYS A 305 -3.71 -1.26 -26.70
C LYS A 305 -3.78 -0.15 -27.74
N LEU A 306 -2.70 0.06 -28.47
CA LEU A 306 -2.65 1.00 -29.60
C LEU A 306 -3.32 0.42 -30.85
N GLU A 307 -3.14 -0.87 -31.12
CA GLU A 307 -3.44 -1.51 -32.42
C GLU A 307 -4.94 -1.57 -32.82
N ASP A 308 -5.86 -1.11 -31.97
CA ASP A 308 -7.30 -1.02 -32.27
C ASP A 308 -7.90 0.34 -31.86
N PHE A 309 -7.06 1.34 -31.61
CA PHE A 309 -7.53 2.63 -31.13
C PHE A 309 -8.10 3.45 -32.30
N GLU A 310 -9.38 3.80 -32.22
CA GLU A 310 -10.04 4.73 -33.12
C GLU A 310 -10.87 5.76 -32.34
N LYS A 311 -10.72 7.05 -32.67
CA LYS A 311 -11.45 8.12 -31.99
C LYS A 311 -11.59 9.38 -32.83
N GLU A 312 -12.79 9.98 -32.81
CA GLU A 312 -13.02 11.33 -33.31
C GLU A 312 -12.62 12.38 -32.26
N VAL A 313 -11.85 13.39 -32.67
CA VAL A 313 -11.46 14.52 -31.82
C VAL A 313 -11.52 15.84 -32.58
N GLU A 314 -11.85 16.90 -31.84
CA GLU A 314 -11.80 18.26 -32.37
C GLU A 314 -10.49 18.96 -31.97
N VAL A 315 -9.77 19.52 -32.94
CA VAL A 315 -8.56 20.33 -32.75
C VAL A 315 -8.73 21.61 -33.56
N ASN A 316 -8.54 22.77 -32.92
CA ASN A 316 -8.64 24.08 -33.57
C ASN A 316 -9.98 24.31 -34.33
N GLY A 317 -11.10 23.79 -33.83
CA GLY A 317 -12.40 23.93 -34.50
C GLY A 317 -12.61 22.98 -35.69
N ARG A 318 -11.69 22.02 -35.90
CA ARG A 318 -11.76 21.00 -36.96
C ARG A 318 -11.82 19.61 -36.35
N LYS A 319 -12.68 18.76 -36.88
CA LYS A 319 -12.84 17.37 -36.46
C LYS A 319 -11.90 16.46 -37.23
N TYR A 320 -11.31 15.49 -36.54
CA TYR A 320 -10.42 14.49 -37.09
C TYR A 320 -10.81 13.11 -36.58
N VAL A 321 -10.78 12.11 -37.45
CA VAL A 321 -10.81 10.70 -37.07
C VAL A 321 -9.37 10.21 -37.02
N VAL A 322 -8.97 9.67 -35.87
CA VAL A 322 -7.64 9.10 -35.65
C VAL A 322 -7.79 7.61 -35.50
N LYS A 323 -7.11 6.84 -36.35
CA LYS A 323 -6.99 5.38 -36.25
C LYS A 323 -5.52 5.02 -36.08
N VAL A 324 -5.16 4.41 -34.95
CA VAL A 324 -3.78 4.02 -34.68
C VAL A 324 -3.52 2.63 -35.25
N ILE A 325 -2.42 2.52 -35.98
CA ILE A 325 -1.97 1.28 -36.63
C ILE A 325 -0.94 0.58 -35.76
N GLY A 326 -0.12 1.33 -35.03
CA GLY A 326 0.88 0.78 -34.13
C GLY A 326 1.73 1.85 -33.48
N GLY A 327 2.61 1.43 -32.58
CA GLY A 327 3.53 2.34 -31.92
C GLY A 327 4.41 1.65 -30.89
N GLY A 328 5.36 2.40 -30.36
CA GLY A 328 6.30 1.90 -29.36
C GLY A 328 7.10 3.03 -28.73
N ALA A 329 7.70 2.74 -27.58
CA ALA A 329 8.54 3.69 -26.87
C ALA A 329 9.92 3.07 -26.54
N VAL A 330 10.98 3.87 -26.75
CA VAL A 330 12.38 3.44 -26.53
C VAL A 330 13.13 4.52 -25.76
N GLU A 331 13.88 4.13 -24.73
CA GLU A 331 14.84 4.99 -24.05
C GLU A 331 16.17 4.98 -24.82
N GLU A 332 16.65 6.14 -25.26
CA GLU A 332 17.91 6.31 -25.99
C GLU A 332 18.85 7.27 -25.25
N GLY A 333 20.15 6.95 -25.25
CA GLY A 333 21.20 7.84 -24.76
C GLY A 333 21.77 8.72 -25.87
N ARG A 334 21.79 10.05 -25.68
CA ARG A 334 22.45 10.99 -26.59
C ARG A 334 23.30 11.99 -25.82
N GLY A 335 24.63 11.93 -25.99
CA GLY A 335 25.57 12.87 -25.37
C GLY A 335 25.47 12.91 -23.84
N GLY A 336 25.31 11.74 -23.19
CA GLY A 336 25.14 11.62 -21.74
C GLY A 336 23.73 11.93 -21.22
N ARG A 337 22.76 12.26 -22.08
CA ARG A 337 21.37 12.51 -21.69
C ARG A 337 20.47 11.34 -22.07
N LYS A 338 19.62 10.91 -21.14
CA LYS A 338 18.56 9.93 -21.37
C LYS A 338 17.35 10.63 -22.00
N LEU A 339 16.95 10.18 -23.18
CA LEU A 339 15.77 10.65 -23.90
C LEU A 339 14.80 9.49 -24.07
N LEU A 340 13.50 9.79 -24.06
CA LEU A 340 12.45 8.83 -24.37
C LEU A 340 11.87 9.18 -25.74
N ARG A 341 11.94 8.26 -26.70
CA ARG A 341 11.30 8.42 -28.01
C ARG A 341 10.03 7.58 -28.05
N ILE A 342 8.92 8.25 -28.35
CA ILE A 342 7.62 7.62 -28.60
C ILE A 342 7.35 7.72 -30.09
N ARG A 343 7.10 6.58 -30.74
CA ARG A 343 6.69 6.50 -32.15
C ARG A 343 5.25 6.00 -32.22
N ILE A 344 4.42 6.67 -32.99
CA ILE A 344 3.02 6.32 -33.19
C ILE A 344 2.73 6.42 -34.69
N THR A 345 2.30 5.31 -35.27
CA THR A 345 1.81 5.26 -36.65
C THR A 345 0.30 5.32 -36.63
N ALA A 346 -0.27 6.32 -37.28
CA ALA A 346 -1.70 6.54 -37.31
C ALA A 346 -2.17 7.01 -38.69
N GLU A 347 -3.38 6.59 -39.05
CA GLU A 347 -4.17 7.17 -40.12
C GLU A 347 -5.02 8.30 -39.53
N VAL A 348 -4.89 9.50 -40.09
CA VAL A 348 -5.62 10.68 -39.61
C VAL A 348 -6.34 11.32 -40.78
N GLY A 349 -7.68 11.30 -40.73
CA GLY A 349 -8.54 11.96 -41.71
C GLY A 349 -9.29 13.13 -41.09
N ARG A 350 -9.54 14.18 -41.88
CA ARG A 350 -10.36 15.32 -41.44
C ARG A 350 -11.83 15.01 -41.73
N VAL A 351 -12.73 15.44 -40.86
CA VAL A 351 -14.17 15.27 -41.06
C VAL A 351 -14.75 16.55 -41.68
N GLU A 352 -15.37 16.41 -42.85
CA GLU A 352 -16.12 17.47 -43.53
C GLU A 352 -17.54 16.97 -43.83
N GLY A 353 -18.53 17.49 -43.11
CA GLY A 353 -19.90 16.97 -43.15
C GLY A 353 -19.98 15.56 -42.54
N GLU A 354 -20.45 14.59 -43.32
CA GLU A 354 -20.52 13.16 -42.94
C GLU A 354 -19.34 12.33 -43.51
N HIS A 355 -18.39 12.95 -44.22
CA HIS A 355 -17.31 12.24 -44.89
C HIS A 355 -15.94 12.51 -44.24
N ILE A 356 -15.10 11.47 -44.24
CA ILE A 356 -13.68 11.58 -43.93
C ILE A 356 -12.94 11.94 -45.21
N VAL A 357 -12.23 13.06 -45.19
CA VAL A 357 -11.43 13.56 -46.31
C VAL A 357 -9.94 13.50 -45.99
N ASP A 358 -9.16 13.21 -47.03
CA ASP A 358 -7.69 13.15 -47.02
C ASP A 358 -7.10 12.34 -45.85
N PRO A 359 -7.44 11.04 -45.69
CA PRO A 359 -6.78 10.21 -44.69
C PRO A 359 -5.29 10.10 -44.98
N VAL A 360 -4.46 10.51 -44.03
CA VAL A 360 -3.00 10.44 -44.13
C VAL A 360 -2.49 9.44 -43.11
N VAL A 361 -1.81 8.40 -43.60
CA VAL A 361 -1.03 7.49 -42.76
C VAL A 361 0.35 8.11 -42.53
N HIS A 362 0.71 8.32 -41.26
CA HIS A 362 2.01 8.88 -40.91
C HIS A 362 2.56 8.30 -39.60
N GLU A 363 3.88 8.17 -39.53
CA GLU A 363 4.60 7.87 -38.29
C GLU A 363 5.06 9.17 -37.62
N TYR A 364 4.50 9.43 -36.45
CA TYR A 364 4.84 10.56 -35.61
C TYR A 364 5.88 10.15 -34.57
N THR A 365 6.94 10.94 -34.43
CA THR A 365 7.96 10.75 -33.40
C THR A 365 7.95 11.92 -32.41
N ILE A 366 7.70 11.62 -31.14
CA ILE A 366 7.78 12.57 -30.03
C ILE A 366 9.01 12.22 -29.20
N THR A 367 9.92 13.18 -29.02
CA THR A 367 11.11 12.99 -28.18
C THR A 367 10.96 13.73 -26.87
N TYR A 368 10.87 12.99 -25.78
CA TYR A 368 10.89 13.48 -24.41
C TYR A 368 12.30 13.58 -23.87
N GLY A 369 12.54 14.68 -23.18
CA GLY A 369 13.74 14.89 -22.37
C GLY A 369 13.38 15.57 -21.07
N ARG A 370 14.39 15.72 -20.21
CA ARG A 370 14.30 16.49 -18.98
C ARG A 370 14.97 17.85 -19.18
N TYR A 371 14.26 18.93 -18.90
CA TYR A 371 14.71 20.29 -19.19
C TYR A 371 14.57 21.25 -18.01
N GLY A 372 15.49 22.22 -17.95
CA GLY A 372 15.53 23.32 -16.96
C GLY A 372 15.90 22.88 -15.54
N ASP A 373 16.02 23.86 -14.64
CA ASP A 373 16.44 23.66 -13.25
C ASP A 373 15.45 22.81 -12.43
N ARG A 374 14.20 22.73 -12.90
CA ARG A 374 13.14 21.91 -12.29
C ARG A 374 13.06 20.49 -12.87
N ASN A 375 13.96 20.11 -13.77
CA ASN A 375 14.01 18.78 -14.37
C ASN A 375 12.66 18.34 -14.98
N ALA A 376 11.98 19.28 -15.64
CA ALA A 376 10.64 19.08 -16.17
C ALA A 376 10.65 18.12 -17.36
N ALA A 377 9.68 17.20 -17.41
CA ALA A 377 9.49 16.32 -18.55
C ALA A 377 8.78 17.08 -19.69
N SER A 378 9.47 17.28 -20.81
CA SER A 378 8.95 17.94 -22.00
C SER A 378 9.25 17.12 -23.24
N GLY A 379 8.22 16.92 -24.06
CA GLY A 379 8.26 16.24 -25.34
C GLY A 379 8.16 17.22 -26.49
N TYR A 380 8.97 17.01 -27.53
CA TYR A 380 8.95 17.83 -28.72
C TYR A 380 8.84 16.95 -29.97
N ALA A 381 8.02 17.39 -30.91
CA ALA A 381 7.91 16.84 -32.24
C ALA A 381 7.90 17.98 -33.26
N TYR A 382 8.70 17.85 -34.32
CA TYR A 382 8.78 18.84 -35.39
C TYR A 382 7.87 18.42 -36.53
N ALA A 383 7.04 19.34 -37.01
CA ALA A 383 6.18 19.10 -38.14
C ALA A 383 6.99 19.01 -39.45
N LYS A 384 6.64 18.03 -40.28
CA LYS A 384 7.29 17.75 -41.55
C LYS A 384 6.68 18.57 -42.68
N ALA A 385 7.50 18.96 -43.65
CA ALA A 385 7.05 19.71 -44.82
C ALA A 385 6.71 18.80 -46.00
N ASP A 386 7.34 17.63 -46.04
CA ASP A 386 7.27 16.58 -47.05
C ASP A 386 6.09 15.61 -46.83
N VAL A 387 4.98 16.13 -46.30
CA VAL A 387 3.75 15.37 -46.06
C VAL A 387 2.54 16.14 -46.63
N PRO A 388 1.43 15.46 -46.97
CA PRO A 388 0.26 16.12 -47.56
C PRO A 388 -0.26 17.31 -46.73
N GLY A 389 -0.41 18.47 -47.36
CA GLY A 389 -0.81 19.72 -46.68
C GLY A 389 0.30 20.46 -45.93
N GLY A 390 1.54 19.98 -45.97
CA GLY A 390 2.72 20.65 -45.40
C GLY A 390 2.74 20.70 -43.87
N ARG A 391 3.59 21.57 -43.33
CA ARG A 391 3.90 21.63 -41.88
C ARG A 391 2.68 21.92 -41.00
N GLU A 392 1.78 22.79 -41.43
CA GLU A 392 0.62 23.17 -40.61
C GLU A 392 -0.35 21.99 -40.48
N ALA A 393 -0.68 21.33 -41.59
CA ALA A 393 -1.56 20.17 -41.58
C ALA A 393 -0.95 19.00 -40.79
N ASP A 394 0.39 18.81 -40.88
CA ASP A 394 1.08 17.79 -40.11
C ASP A 394 1.04 18.05 -38.59
N ALA A 395 1.26 19.30 -38.18
CA ALA A 395 1.17 19.70 -36.79
C ALA A 395 -0.25 19.52 -36.23
N GLU A 396 -1.29 19.86 -37.02
CA GLU A 396 -2.69 19.65 -36.64
C GLU A 396 -3.04 18.17 -36.52
N ARG A 397 -2.63 17.32 -37.47
CA ARG A 397 -2.85 15.88 -37.40
C ARG A 397 -2.14 15.25 -36.20
N LEU A 398 -0.89 15.64 -35.92
CA LEU A 398 -0.19 15.19 -34.72
C LEU A 398 -0.90 15.65 -33.44
N ALA A 399 -1.39 16.89 -33.40
CA ALA A 399 -2.16 17.37 -32.27
C ALA A 399 -3.47 16.58 -32.06
N ALA A 400 -4.12 16.15 -33.16
CA ALA A 400 -5.27 15.25 -33.10
C ALA A 400 -4.89 13.87 -32.53
N VAL A 401 -3.80 13.26 -32.99
CA VAL A 401 -3.31 11.98 -32.44
C VAL A 401 -3.04 12.08 -30.93
N ILE A 402 -2.32 13.12 -30.50
CA ILE A 402 -2.00 13.33 -29.08
C ILE A 402 -3.28 13.54 -28.26
N LYS A 403 -4.20 14.38 -28.73
CA LYS A 403 -5.47 14.65 -28.04
C LYS A 403 -6.36 13.41 -27.99
N ALA A 404 -6.39 12.61 -29.05
CA ALA A 404 -7.15 11.38 -29.09
C ALA A 404 -6.66 10.40 -28.02
N LEU A 405 -5.35 10.17 -27.98
CA LEU A 405 -4.73 9.20 -27.10
C LEU A 405 -4.69 9.64 -25.63
N THR A 406 -4.50 10.94 -25.36
CA THR A 406 -4.26 11.44 -24.00
C THR A 406 -5.44 12.25 -23.42
N GLY A 407 -6.40 12.65 -24.26
CA GLY A 407 -7.47 13.58 -23.90
C GLY A 407 -7.05 15.04 -23.80
N VAL A 408 -5.74 15.34 -23.83
CA VAL A 408 -5.17 16.68 -23.64
C VAL A 408 -4.62 17.20 -24.96
N LYS A 409 -4.96 18.46 -25.29
CA LYS A 409 -4.47 19.11 -26.50
C LYS A 409 -3.02 19.61 -26.28
N PRO A 410 -2.07 19.25 -27.16
CA PRO A 410 -0.71 19.76 -27.07
C PRO A 410 -0.61 21.22 -27.53
N ARG A 411 0.51 21.88 -27.21
CA ARG A 411 0.78 23.24 -27.67
C ARG A 411 1.47 23.20 -29.02
N ILE A 412 0.99 23.98 -29.99
CA ILE A 412 1.63 24.17 -31.29
C ILE A 412 2.36 25.51 -31.26
N ARG A 413 3.65 25.52 -31.61
CA ARG A 413 4.50 26.72 -31.62
C ARG A 413 5.10 26.95 -33.00
N HIS A 414 4.88 28.13 -33.53
CA HIS A 414 5.51 28.63 -34.75
C HIS A 414 6.84 29.31 -34.43
N MET A 415 7.92 28.82 -35.02
CA MET A 415 9.26 29.38 -34.87
C MET A 415 9.52 30.45 -35.93
N LYS A 416 10.44 31.37 -35.64
CA LYS A 416 10.81 32.47 -36.56
C LYS A 416 11.41 31.98 -37.88
N ASP A 417 11.97 30.77 -37.91
CA ASP A 417 12.58 30.15 -39.09
C ASP A 417 11.61 29.27 -39.89
N GLY A 418 10.29 29.38 -39.62
CA GLY A 418 9.26 28.64 -40.32
C GLY A 418 9.09 27.18 -39.88
N ARG A 419 9.83 26.72 -38.85
CA ARG A 419 9.58 25.42 -38.22
C ARG A 419 8.35 25.49 -37.33
N ILE A 420 7.59 24.39 -37.28
CA ILE A 420 6.45 24.23 -36.37
C ILE A 420 6.79 23.10 -35.40
N VAL A 421 6.60 23.36 -34.10
CA VAL A 421 6.90 22.42 -33.02
C VAL A 421 5.63 22.13 -32.25
N VAL A 422 5.31 20.85 -32.11
CA VAL A 422 4.29 20.35 -31.19
C VAL A 422 4.97 20.01 -29.87
N GLU A 423 4.58 20.72 -28.82
CA GLU A 423 5.14 20.63 -27.47
C GLU A 423 4.17 19.88 -26.54
N CYS A 424 4.67 18.81 -25.93
CA CYS A 424 3.95 17.97 -24.99
C CYS A 424 4.53 18.13 -23.58
N GLY A 425 3.68 18.44 -22.61
CA GLY A 425 4.04 18.40 -21.19
C GLY A 425 3.83 17.02 -20.54
N ARG A 426 4.10 16.96 -19.23
CA ARG A 426 3.93 15.79 -18.37
C ARG A 426 2.56 15.11 -18.47
N GLU A 427 1.47 15.88 -18.56
CA GLU A 427 0.10 15.33 -18.64
C GLU A 427 -0.08 14.44 -19.88
N HIS A 428 0.52 14.81 -21.01
CA HIS A 428 0.49 13.98 -22.22
C HIS A 428 1.27 12.68 -22.02
N LEU A 429 2.43 12.75 -21.34
CA LEU A 429 3.24 11.57 -21.02
C LEU A 429 2.48 10.60 -20.09
N GLU A 430 1.77 11.12 -19.09
CA GLU A 430 0.89 10.33 -18.22
C GLU A 430 -0.26 9.69 -19.03
N GLY A 431 -0.83 10.41 -20.00
CA GLY A 431 -1.82 9.85 -20.92
C GLY A 431 -1.28 8.69 -21.76
N PHE A 432 -0.08 8.83 -22.33
CA PHE A 432 0.57 7.77 -23.11
C PHE A 432 0.88 6.51 -22.28
N ALA A 433 1.11 6.65 -20.97
CA ALA A 433 1.34 5.51 -20.08
C ALA A 433 0.12 4.58 -19.95
N SER A 434 -1.06 4.96 -20.44
CA SER A 434 -2.25 4.11 -20.48
C SER A 434 -2.14 2.95 -21.48
N TYR A 435 -1.26 3.06 -22.49
CA TYR A 435 -1.11 2.09 -23.58
C TYR A 435 0.03 1.12 -23.29
N ALA A 436 -0.24 -0.18 -23.42
CA ALA A 436 0.68 -1.25 -23.02
C ALA A 436 2.03 -1.20 -23.75
N GLU A 437 2.00 -0.82 -25.03
CA GLU A 437 3.14 -0.69 -25.94
C GLU A 437 4.10 0.45 -25.53
N LEU A 438 3.61 1.41 -24.73
CA LEU A 438 4.36 2.60 -24.31
C LEU A 438 4.72 2.56 -22.82
N ALA A 439 3.86 1.95 -21.99
CA ALA A 439 3.87 2.05 -20.53
C ALA A 439 5.10 1.47 -19.81
N ASP A 440 5.90 0.63 -20.47
CA ASP A 440 7.11 0.06 -19.87
C ASP A 440 8.34 0.95 -20.04
N ALA A 441 8.39 1.76 -21.09
CA ALA A 441 9.48 2.70 -21.34
C ALA A 441 9.24 4.09 -20.70
N ILE A 442 7.98 4.46 -20.46
CA ILE A 442 7.56 5.63 -19.69
C ILE A 442 7.71 5.36 -18.19
#